data_AF-A0A815HYY6-F1
#
_entry.id   AF-A0A815HYY6-F1
#
_cell.length_a   1.000
_cell.length_b   1.000
_cell.length_c   1.000
_cell.angle_alpha   90.00
_cell.angle_beta   90.00
_cell.angle_gamma   90.00
#
_symmetry.space_group_name_H-M   'P 1'
#
loop_
_entity.id
_entity.type
_entity.pdbx_description
1 polymer ?
#
loop_
_entity_poly.entity_id
_entity_poly.type
_entity_poly.pdbx_seq_one_letter_code
_entity_poly.pdbx_strand_id
1 'polypeptide(L)'
;MTAKRLGEWTTRLYIILFIVGLFVLLVYTIARRQTETKTFNQPSFILYNRLHYEHQDKLECSCSFIASKFKKFVEIEAKFHQICSSSFVLDEWRTNLTNGLVSNLSVYEQRDYRRFLSSHLQFLKGLCEVSMNSVNNSINQFLSSLFITNKLLSQKDFRDRVDLLFEQSQLNAPITFGRLYSLIASINHGNAIISSFGSNFEYIAPFYERTFAYTPTQAITYGECSCGLYPNCTIEANFIGRNHSKIHPIKGLKMGCIPSESFRNSTLECFYDESCVQLIQQYTNYTNRIIPLNATNRRFFINTSVAELMNDLFVEEWSKTINYSLYFASCFPSLCSYNYIEKINLLYIVTVLLALQGGLAIVLKWICPLIVRLLFKLYHYRKNRRNIIQPDCSLQVTTINVDNTNILNPPSNSESNPSGIISETNIVSPIRCSFKVFLIFILMIIVVIGLIIFTISLARRAKSEVMPTLSSTSMKVSVVTDTTTSTTSITTRYTTKTTTTTTPVPTCGPTVCCSDANCRACVYSGTTYYCNSYTSGYNIYTSANSCAANDLSTIFCDYNTTCGSGAGSPGLGSGNGC
;
A
#
# COMPACT_ATOMS: atom_id res chain seq x y z
N MET A 1 18.53 43.22 65.02
CA MET A 1 19.03 43.85 63.77
C MET A 1 18.06 44.95 63.38
N THR A 2 18.50 46.15 63.01
CA THR A 2 17.57 47.23 62.62
C THR A 2 16.88 46.91 61.29
N ALA A 3 15.59 47.25 61.18
CA ALA A 3 14.79 46.99 59.98
C ALA A 3 15.41 47.59 58.71
N LYS A 4 16.02 48.77 58.83
CA LYS A 4 16.77 49.46 57.77
C LYS A 4 17.81 48.56 57.09
N ARG A 5 18.67 47.87 57.87
CA ARG A 5 19.67 46.94 57.30
C ARG A 5 19.02 45.75 56.60
N LEU A 6 17.91 45.21 57.12
CA LEU A 6 17.22 44.08 56.47
C LEU A 6 16.62 44.50 55.11
N GLY A 7 16.10 45.73 55.02
CA GLY A 7 15.68 46.35 53.75
C GLY A 7 16.84 46.48 52.75
N GLU A 8 17.97 47.04 53.18
CA GLU A 8 19.18 47.21 52.34
C GLU A 8 19.70 45.89 51.74
N TRP A 9 19.68 44.78 52.49
CA TRP A 9 20.06 43.46 51.94
C TRP A 9 19.01 42.91 50.96
N THR A 10 17.72 43.17 51.21
CA THR A 10 16.62 42.65 50.38
C THR A 10 16.54 43.37 49.03
N THR A 11 16.72 44.70 49.00
CA THR A 11 16.76 45.45 47.73
C THR A 11 17.99 45.13 46.90
N ARG A 12 19.18 44.95 47.52
CA ARG A 12 20.39 44.50 46.81
C ARG A 12 20.21 43.13 46.17
N LEU A 13 19.63 42.16 46.88
CA LEU A 13 19.33 40.84 46.33
C LEU A 13 18.31 40.91 45.19
N TYR A 14 17.24 41.69 45.35
CA TYR A 14 16.22 41.91 44.33
C TYR A 14 16.81 42.42 43.02
N ILE A 15 17.65 43.47 43.07
CA ILE A 15 18.25 44.09 41.87
C ILE A 15 19.12 43.07 41.10
N ILE A 16 19.93 42.29 41.82
CA ILE A 16 20.82 41.28 41.20
C ILE A 16 20.00 40.18 40.52
N LEU A 17 19.02 39.59 41.23
CA LEU A 17 18.17 38.54 40.67
C LEU A 17 17.32 39.04 39.50
N PHE A 18 16.88 40.30 39.53
CA PHE A 18 16.12 40.93 38.45
C PHE A 18 16.96 41.12 37.19
N ILE A 19 18.18 41.64 37.31
CA ILE A 19 19.12 41.78 36.18
C ILE A 19 19.48 40.41 35.59
N VAL A 20 19.79 39.42 36.43
CA VAL A 20 20.10 38.05 35.98
C VAL A 20 18.89 37.41 35.29
N GLY A 21 17.68 37.59 35.83
CA GLY A 21 16.45 37.11 35.21
C GLY A 21 16.21 37.71 33.83
N LEU A 22 16.33 39.04 33.69
CA LEU A 22 16.20 39.73 32.40
C LEU A 22 17.27 39.25 31.40
N PHE A 23 18.52 39.02 31.83
CA PHE A 23 19.58 38.51 30.97
C PHE A 23 19.29 37.08 30.47
N VAL A 24 18.83 36.18 31.34
CA VAL A 24 18.44 34.81 30.95
C VAL A 24 17.25 34.83 29.99
N LEU A 25 16.26 35.70 30.21
CA LEU A 25 15.12 35.86 29.30
C LEU A 25 15.54 36.42 27.92
N LEU A 26 16.47 37.38 27.88
CA LEU A 26 17.05 37.91 26.64
C LEU A 26 17.76 36.80 25.85
N VAL A 27 18.65 36.04 26.51
CA VAL A 27 19.39 34.94 25.88
C VAL A 27 18.45 33.83 25.39
N TYR A 28 17.43 33.47 26.17
CA TYR A 28 16.42 32.49 25.77
C TYR A 28 15.64 32.94 24.53
N THR A 29 15.20 34.21 24.51
CA THR A 29 14.43 34.76 23.39
C THR A 29 15.27 34.84 22.11
N ILE A 30 16.56 35.18 22.21
CA ILE A 30 17.53 35.15 21.09
C ILE A 30 17.92 33.71 20.67
N ALA A 31 17.80 32.73 21.56
CA ALA A 31 18.06 31.33 21.24
C ALA A 31 16.88 30.66 20.51
N ARG A 32 15.64 31.11 20.76
CA ARG A 32 14.43 30.60 20.12
C ARG A 32 14.35 31.04 18.65
N ARG A 33 14.48 30.09 17.72
CA ARG A 33 14.19 30.33 16.31
C ARG A 33 12.69 30.61 16.14
N GLN A 34 12.35 31.69 15.43
CA GLN A 34 10.99 31.99 15.00
C GLN A 34 10.76 31.40 13.60
N THR A 35 9.58 30.86 13.36
CA THR A 35 9.15 30.35 12.05
C THR A 35 7.98 31.18 11.57
N GLU A 36 8.14 31.87 10.46
CA GLU A 36 7.06 32.63 9.80
C GLU A 36 6.58 31.87 8.56
N THR A 37 5.29 32.01 8.26
CA THR A 37 4.62 31.37 7.13
C THR A 37 4.33 32.42 6.06
N LYS A 38 5.01 32.38 4.91
CA LYS A 38 4.68 33.25 3.78
C LYS A 38 3.54 32.63 2.98
N THR A 39 2.48 33.39 2.70
CA THR A 39 1.27 32.93 2.02
C THR A 39 1.10 33.56 0.64
N PHE A 40 0.49 32.81 -0.28
CA PHE A 40 0.16 33.20 -1.65
C PHE A 40 -1.24 32.68 -1.99
N ASN A 41 -2.20 33.59 -2.16
CA ASN A 41 -3.56 33.24 -2.54
C ASN A 41 -3.64 33.00 -4.05
N GLN A 42 -4.33 31.94 -4.47
CA GLN A 42 -4.62 31.60 -5.88
C GLN A 42 -3.46 31.84 -6.87
N PRO A 43 -2.26 31.25 -6.64
CA PRO A 43 -1.11 31.48 -7.51
C PRO A 43 -1.31 30.88 -8.91
N SER A 44 -0.85 31.60 -9.94
CA SER A 44 -0.80 31.08 -11.30
C SER A 44 0.23 29.95 -11.44
N PHE A 45 0.08 29.10 -12.46
CA PHE A 45 0.99 27.98 -12.72
C PHE A 45 2.47 28.42 -12.82
N ILE A 46 2.72 29.57 -13.45
CA ILE A 46 4.07 30.16 -13.58
C ILE A 46 4.63 30.59 -12.21
N LEU A 47 3.80 31.19 -11.35
CA LEU A 47 4.19 31.58 -9.99
C LEU A 47 4.45 30.35 -9.10
N TYR A 48 3.58 29.34 -9.18
CA TYR A 48 3.77 28.07 -8.47
C TYR A 48 5.09 27.40 -8.89
N ASN A 49 5.35 27.23 -10.18
CA ASN A 49 6.57 26.57 -10.67
C ASN A 49 7.84 27.30 -10.20
N ARG A 50 7.81 28.64 -10.13
CA ARG A 50 8.92 29.44 -9.56
C ARG A 50 9.09 29.17 -8.06
N LEU A 51 8.03 29.27 -7.28
CA LEU A 51 8.07 29.03 -5.83
C LEU A 51 8.50 27.59 -5.49
N HIS A 52 8.07 26.61 -6.28
CA HIS A 52 8.45 25.21 -6.11
C HIS A 52 9.92 24.97 -6.51
N TYR A 53 10.45 25.66 -7.52
CA TYR A 53 11.89 25.65 -7.81
C TYR A 53 12.71 26.28 -6.68
N GLU A 54 12.26 27.40 -6.11
CA GLU A 54 12.98 28.12 -5.04
C GLU A 54 12.89 27.42 -3.66
N HIS A 55 11.82 26.67 -3.38
CA HIS A 55 11.52 26.16 -2.02
C HIS A 55 11.21 24.66 -1.92
N GLN A 56 11.01 23.97 -3.05
CA GLN A 56 10.79 22.52 -3.16
C GLN A 56 9.73 22.02 -2.16
N ASP A 57 10.05 21.01 -1.36
CA ASP A 57 9.17 20.31 -0.42
C ASP A 57 8.65 21.19 0.74
N LYS A 58 9.15 22.43 0.88
CA LYS A 58 8.69 23.39 1.89
C LYS A 58 7.47 24.19 1.44
N LEU A 59 7.13 24.14 0.15
CA LEU A 59 5.96 24.81 -0.42
C LEU A 59 4.75 23.87 -0.35
N GLU A 60 3.87 24.09 0.62
CA GLU A 60 2.59 23.40 0.71
C GLU A 60 1.50 24.21 0.02
N CYS A 61 0.69 23.55 -0.83
CA CYS A 61 -0.39 24.17 -1.58
C CYS A 61 -1.68 23.37 -1.39
N SER A 62 -2.77 24.03 -0.99
CA SER A 62 -4.10 23.41 -0.84
C SER A 62 -4.88 23.49 -2.14
N CYS A 63 -5.53 22.40 -2.56
CA CYS A 63 -6.45 22.40 -3.71
C CYS A 63 -7.81 22.99 -3.31
N SER A 64 -8.48 23.70 -4.22
CA SER A 64 -9.90 24.05 -4.06
C SER A 64 -10.80 22.87 -4.40
N PHE A 65 -10.41 22.05 -5.38
CA PHE A 65 -11.12 20.83 -5.76
C PHE A 65 -10.31 19.60 -5.33
N ILE A 66 -10.79 18.91 -4.28
CA ILE A 66 -10.07 17.77 -3.68
C ILE A 66 -10.16 16.47 -4.50
N ALA A 67 -11.00 16.45 -5.55
CA ALA A 67 -11.23 15.30 -6.41
C ALA A 67 -11.39 15.72 -7.86
N SER A 68 -10.84 14.95 -8.80
CA SER A 68 -11.10 15.10 -10.23
C SER A 68 -10.90 13.78 -10.97
N LYS A 69 -11.64 13.58 -12.06
CA LYS A 69 -11.51 12.38 -12.90
C LYS A 69 -10.16 12.36 -13.63
N PHE A 70 -9.52 11.19 -13.71
CA PHE A 70 -8.25 11.03 -14.44
C PHE A 70 -8.33 11.51 -15.90
N LYS A 71 -9.49 11.33 -16.57
CA LYS A 71 -9.75 11.83 -17.93
C LYS A 71 -9.52 13.33 -18.14
N LYS A 72 -9.39 14.15 -17.09
CA LYS A 72 -9.02 15.57 -17.23
C LYS A 72 -7.53 15.79 -17.57
N PHE A 73 -6.65 14.83 -17.28
CA PHE A 73 -5.20 15.04 -17.30
C PHE A 73 -4.37 13.77 -17.61
N VAL A 74 -5.03 12.63 -17.85
CA VAL A 74 -4.43 11.39 -18.36
C VAL A 74 -5.18 10.94 -19.61
N GLU A 75 -4.42 10.56 -20.64
CA GLU A 75 -4.87 9.87 -21.84
C GLU A 75 -4.11 8.55 -21.94
N ILE A 76 -4.79 7.46 -22.36
CA ILE A 76 -4.24 6.10 -22.44
C ILE A 76 -4.77 5.45 -23.71
N GLU A 77 -3.91 4.76 -24.46
CA GLU A 77 -4.30 3.87 -25.54
C GLU A 77 -3.57 2.52 -25.39
N ALA A 78 -4.15 1.46 -25.93
CA ALA A 78 -3.56 0.13 -25.96
C ALA A 78 -3.43 -0.36 -27.41
N LYS A 79 -2.24 -0.83 -27.76
CA LYS A 79 -1.92 -1.39 -29.07
C LYS A 79 -1.86 -2.91 -28.96
N PHE A 80 -2.77 -3.56 -29.66
CA PHE A 80 -2.95 -5.01 -29.61
C PHE A 80 -2.06 -5.73 -30.63
N HIS A 81 -1.75 -6.99 -30.34
CA HIS A 81 -0.99 -7.91 -31.17
C HIS A 81 -1.62 -8.07 -32.56
N GLN A 82 -0.78 -8.08 -33.60
CA GLN A 82 -1.21 -7.98 -35.01
C GLN A 82 -2.27 -9.02 -35.41
N ILE A 83 -2.31 -10.19 -34.77
CA ILE A 83 -3.34 -11.22 -35.02
C ILE A 83 -4.77 -10.66 -34.92
N CYS A 84 -5.03 -9.73 -33.98
CA CYS A 84 -6.35 -9.19 -33.71
C CYS A 84 -6.83 -8.11 -34.71
N SER A 85 -5.96 -7.71 -35.65
CA SER A 85 -6.31 -6.86 -36.80
C SER A 85 -5.99 -7.54 -38.15
N SER A 86 -5.74 -8.85 -38.13
CA SER A 86 -5.33 -9.63 -39.30
C SER A 86 -6.49 -10.31 -40.01
N SER A 87 -6.24 -10.81 -41.22
CA SER A 87 -7.20 -11.62 -41.98
C SER A 87 -7.73 -12.84 -41.21
N PHE A 88 -6.92 -13.43 -40.30
CA PHE A 88 -7.28 -14.63 -39.55
C PHE A 88 -8.48 -14.47 -38.58
N VAL A 89 -8.84 -13.23 -38.22
CA VAL A 89 -10.00 -12.93 -37.34
C VAL A 89 -11.18 -12.29 -38.08
N LEU A 90 -11.11 -12.11 -39.41
CA LEU A 90 -12.20 -11.51 -40.18
C LEU A 90 -13.31 -12.54 -40.50
N ASP A 91 -14.57 -12.09 -40.50
CA ASP A 91 -15.72 -12.95 -40.80
C ASP A 91 -15.78 -13.41 -42.27
N GLU A 92 -15.19 -12.65 -43.21
CA GLU A 92 -15.02 -13.11 -44.61
C GLU A 92 -14.13 -14.36 -44.66
N TRP A 93 -12.96 -14.30 -44.02
CA TRP A 93 -12.02 -15.42 -43.92
C TRP A 93 -12.69 -16.65 -43.32
N ARG A 94 -13.38 -16.49 -42.17
CA ARG A 94 -14.15 -17.57 -41.53
C ARG A 94 -15.19 -18.18 -42.48
N THR A 95 -15.99 -17.35 -43.14
CA THR A 95 -17.11 -17.82 -44.00
C THR A 95 -16.60 -18.55 -45.24
N ASN A 96 -15.60 -17.98 -45.93
CA ASN A 96 -15.00 -18.59 -47.12
C ASN A 96 -14.20 -19.86 -46.78
N LEU A 97 -13.58 -19.94 -45.59
CA LEU A 97 -12.98 -21.18 -45.06
C LEU A 97 -14.03 -22.26 -44.82
N THR A 98 -15.16 -21.92 -44.17
CA THR A 98 -16.25 -22.87 -43.92
C THR A 98 -16.84 -23.41 -45.23
N ASN A 99 -16.91 -22.60 -46.28
CA ASN A 99 -17.35 -23.01 -47.62
C ASN A 99 -16.35 -23.92 -48.35
N GLY A 100 -15.04 -23.80 -48.08
CA GLY A 100 -13.98 -24.63 -48.67
C GLY A 100 -13.74 -25.97 -47.96
N LEU A 101 -14.19 -26.07 -46.70
CA LEU A 101 -14.25 -27.30 -45.92
C LEU A 101 -15.49 -28.13 -46.28
N VAL A 102 -15.38 -29.45 -46.22
CA VAL A 102 -16.51 -30.35 -46.44
C VAL A 102 -17.45 -30.28 -45.23
N SER A 103 -18.71 -29.92 -45.48
CA SER A 103 -19.74 -29.75 -44.44
C SER A 103 -19.98 -31.00 -43.59
N ASN A 104 -19.79 -32.20 -44.17
CA ASN A 104 -19.75 -33.43 -43.41
C ASN A 104 -18.34 -33.69 -42.83
N LEU A 105 -18.17 -33.39 -41.54
CA LEU A 105 -16.93 -33.67 -40.78
C LEU A 105 -16.56 -35.16 -40.72
N SER A 106 -17.47 -36.11 -41.03
CA SER A 106 -17.15 -37.54 -41.11
C SER A 106 -16.30 -37.92 -42.33
N VAL A 107 -16.10 -37.00 -43.27
CA VAL A 107 -15.19 -37.18 -44.43
C VAL A 107 -13.72 -36.98 -44.03
N TYR A 108 -13.46 -36.37 -42.87
CA TYR A 108 -12.12 -36.18 -42.31
C TYR A 108 -11.88 -37.16 -41.15
N GLU A 109 -10.68 -37.76 -41.12
CA GLU A 109 -10.24 -38.53 -39.96
C GLU A 109 -10.33 -37.70 -38.67
N GLN A 110 -10.62 -38.36 -37.55
CA GLN A 110 -10.80 -37.73 -36.24
C GLN A 110 -9.58 -36.92 -35.77
N ARG A 111 -8.38 -37.24 -36.29
CA ARG A 111 -7.11 -36.55 -36.03
C ARG A 111 -6.66 -35.64 -37.17
N ASP A 112 -7.52 -35.29 -38.13
CA ASP A 112 -7.21 -34.27 -39.12
C ASP A 112 -7.54 -32.85 -38.62
N TYR A 113 -6.57 -31.95 -38.70
CA TYR A 113 -6.69 -30.58 -38.19
C TYR A 113 -7.79 -29.74 -38.87
N ARG A 114 -8.29 -30.11 -40.06
CA ARG A 114 -9.42 -29.44 -40.70
C ARG A 114 -10.69 -29.47 -39.85
N ARG A 115 -10.85 -30.48 -38.98
CA ARG A 115 -11.94 -30.55 -37.99
C ARG A 115 -11.81 -29.48 -36.89
N PHE A 116 -10.58 -29.06 -36.57
CA PHE A 116 -10.28 -28.13 -35.47
C PHE A 116 -10.12 -26.68 -35.93
N LEU A 117 -9.55 -26.46 -37.13
CA LEU A 117 -9.13 -25.14 -37.62
C LEU A 117 -10.23 -24.06 -37.52
N SER A 118 -11.46 -24.35 -37.92
CA SER A 118 -12.58 -23.39 -37.84
C SER A 118 -12.83 -22.94 -36.39
N SER A 119 -12.86 -23.89 -35.45
CA SER A 119 -13.06 -23.62 -34.02
C SER A 119 -11.90 -22.84 -33.38
N HIS A 120 -10.65 -23.10 -33.80
CA HIS A 120 -9.49 -22.35 -33.33
C HIS A 120 -9.52 -20.90 -33.81
N LEU A 121 -9.92 -20.64 -35.06
CA LEU A 121 -10.06 -19.29 -35.61
C LEU A 121 -11.25 -18.54 -34.97
N GLN A 122 -12.38 -19.22 -34.74
CA GLN A 122 -13.52 -18.65 -34.02
C GLN A 122 -13.14 -18.30 -32.57
N PHE A 123 -12.44 -19.20 -31.87
CA PHE A 123 -11.95 -18.96 -30.52
C PHE A 123 -10.93 -17.81 -30.50
N LEU A 124 -9.99 -17.75 -31.44
CA LEU A 124 -9.04 -16.65 -31.60
C LEU A 124 -9.73 -15.29 -31.81
N LYS A 125 -10.76 -15.23 -32.66
CA LYS A 125 -11.58 -14.03 -32.86
C LYS A 125 -12.24 -13.58 -31.55
N GLY A 126 -12.88 -14.51 -30.85
CA GLY A 126 -13.48 -14.24 -29.53
C GLY A 126 -12.47 -13.82 -28.47
N LEU A 127 -11.26 -14.41 -28.45
CA LEU A 127 -10.16 -13.99 -27.58
C LEU A 127 -9.76 -12.54 -27.86
N CYS A 128 -9.59 -12.15 -29.12
CA CYS A 128 -9.27 -10.78 -29.50
C CYS A 128 -10.39 -9.80 -29.12
N GLU A 129 -11.64 -10.09 -29.47
CA GLU A 129 -12.80 -9.24 -29.15
C GLU A 129 -12.96 -9.05 -27.63
N VAL A 130 -12.91 -10.12 -26.84
CA VAL A 130 -13.03 -10.05 -25.37
C VAL A 130 -11.83 -9.36 -24.74
N SER A 131 -10.62 -9.57 -25.27
CA SER A 131 -9.40 -8.91 -24.78
C SER A 131 -9.45 -7.40 -25.00
N MET A 132 -9.78 -6.97 -26.24
CA MET A 132 -9.92 -5.55 -26.60
C MET A 132 -11.01 -4.86 -25.77
N ASN A 133 -12.17 -5.51 -25.61
CA ASN A 133 -13.25 -4.99 -24.78
C ASN A 133 -12.87 -4.92 -23.29
N SER A 134 -12.18 -5.92 -22.75
CA SER A 134 -11.72 -5.94 -21.36
C SER A 134 -10.70 -4.84 -21.06
N VAL A 135 -9.75 -4.61 -21.97
CA VAL A 135 -8.76 -3.53 -21.88
C VAL A 135 -9.42 -2.16 -21.99
N ASN A 136 -10.29 -1.95 -22.99
CA ASN A 136 -11.01 -0.70 -23.17
C ASN A 136 -11.92 -0.38 -21.98
N ASN A 137 -12.54 -1.39 -21.37
CA ASN A 137 -13.34 -1.22 -20.15
C ASN A 137 -12.48 -0.85 -18.94
N SER A 138 -11.29 -1.47 -18.75
CA SER A 138 -10.34 -1.08 -17.70
C SER A 138 -9.85 0.36 -17.88
N ILE A 139 -9.50 0.77 -19.10
CA ILE A 139 -9.12 2.16 -19.44
C ILE A 139 -10.27 3.12 -19.10
N ASN A 140 -11.49 2.84 -19.55
CA ASN A 140 -12.65 3.69 -19.30
C ASN A 140 -13.00 3.78 -17.80
N GLN A 141 -12.84 2.69 -17.04
CA GLN A 141 -13.03 2.65 -15.59
C GLN A 141 -11.97 3.49 -14.87
N PHE A 142 -10.68 3.32 -15.21
CA PHE A 142 -9.58 4.12 -14.68
C PHE A 142 -9.77 5.61 -14.96
N LEU A 143 -9.99 5.98 -16.21
CA LEU A 143 -10.19 7.37 -16.64
C LEU A 143 -11.43 8.03 -16.02
N SER A 144 -12.47 7.23 -15.71
CA SER A 144 -13.68 7.69 -15.03
C SER A 144 -13.56 7.79 -13.51
N SER A 145 -12.58 7.10 -12.90
CA SER A 145 -12.33 7.11 -11.46
C SER A 145 -11.78 8.45 -10.98
N LEU A 146 -11.79 8.68 -9.65
CA LEU A 146 -11.39 9.95 -9.04
C LEU A 146 -9.96 9.89 -8.50
N PHE A 147 -9.10 10.79 -8.99
CA PHE A 147 -7.87 11.15 -8.29
C PHE A 147 -8.23 12.08 -7.13
N ILE A 148 -7.86 11.70 -5.91
CA ILE A 148 -8.22 12.44 -4.68
C ILE A 148 -6.96 12.93 -3.98
N THR A 149 -6.88 14.24 -3.74
CA THR A 149 -5.86 14.89 -2.92
C THR A 149 -6.34 16.25 -2.40
N ASN A 150 -6.07 16.57 -1.14
CA ASN A 150 -6.34 17.90 -0.57
C ASN A 150 -5.20 18.90 -0.81
N LYS A 151 -3.99 18.40 -1.11
CA LYS A 151 -2.81 19.21 -1.46
C LYS A 151 -2.46 19.04 -2.94
N LEU A 152 -1.96 20.10 -3.56
CA LEU A 152 -1.29 20.01 -4.86
C LEU A 152 0.02 19.23 -4.66
N LEU A 153 0.14 18.11 -5.34
CA LEU A 153 1.36 17.29 -5.35
C LEU A 153 2.40 17.91 -6.30
N SER A 154 3.70 17.63 -6.09
CA SER A 154 4.71 18.01 -7.08
C SER A 154 4.48 17.29 -8.41
N GLN A 155 5.12 17.77 -9.49
CA GLN A 155 5.02 17.09 -10.79
C GLN A 155 5.54 15.64 -10.74
N LYS A 156 6.49 15.34 -9.84
CA LYS A 156 6.98 13.98 -9.64
C LYS A 156 5.95 13.14 -8.88
N ASP A 157 5.58 13.55 -7.66
CA ASP A 157 4.67 12.76 -6.81
C ASP A 157 3.31 12.52 -7.48
N PHE A 158 2.87 13.47 -8.31
CA PHE A 158 1.69 13.30 -9.17
C PHE A 158 1.90 12.21 -10.23
N ARG A 159 3.01 12.24 -10.99
CA ARG A 159 3.32 11.21 -12.00
C ARG A 159 3.45 9.84 -11.34
N ASP A 160 4.35 9.71 -10.37
CA ASP A 160 4.62 8.47 -9.64
C ASP A 160 3.31 7.85 -9.08
N ARG A 161 2.39 8.68 -8.55
CA ARG A 161 1.08 8.23 -8.05
C ARG A 161 0.07 7.88 -9.15
N VAL A 162 0.07 8.57 -10.29
CA VAL A 162 -0.75 8.17 -11.46
C VAL A 162 -0.23 6.85 -12.04
N ASP A 163 1.08 6.68 -12.09
CA ASP A 163 1.74 5.52 -12.68
C ASP A 163 1.47 4.24 -11.87
N LEU A 164 1.67 4.27 -10.55
CA LEU A 164 1.33 3.15 -9.65
C LEU A 164 -0.15 2.73 -9.73
N LEU A 165 -1.08 3.68 -9.84
CA LEU A 165 -2.52 3.39 -9.95
C LEU A 165 -2.89 2.85 -11.33
N PHE A 166 -2.16 3.24 -12.38
CA PHE A 166 -2.34 2.71 -13.73
C PHE A 166 -1.81 1.27 -13.85
N GLU A 167 -0.61 0.99 -13.32
CA GLU A 167 -0.02 -0.35 -13.27
C GLU A 167 -0.96 -1.35 -12.56
N GLN A 168 -1.55 -0.94 -11.44
CA GLN A 168 -2.58 -1.75 -10.76
C GLN A 168 -3.81 -2.01 -11.67
N SER A 169 -4.24 -1.04 -12.48
CA SER A 169 -5.36 -1.20 -13.42
C SER A 169 -5.04 -2.11 -14.61
N GLN A 170 -3.78 -2.14 -15.06
CA GLN A 170 -3.32 -3.04 -16.13
C GLN A 170 -3.41 -4.51 -15.68
N LEU A 171 -3.06 -4.82 -14.42
CA LEU A 171 -3.09 -6.19 -13.88
C LEU A 171 -4.52 -6.73 -13.63
N ASN A 172 -5.48 -5.86 -13.32
CA ASN A 172 -6.83 -6.30 -12.93
C ASN A 172 -7.61 -7.01 -14.05
N ALA A 173 -7.49 -6.55 -15.30
CA ALA A 173 -8.27 -7.11 -16.42
C ALA A 173 -7.80 -8.52 -16.82
N PRO A 174 -6.50 -8.81 -17.04
CA PRO A 174 -6.04 -10.16 -17.35
C PRO A 174 -6.30 -11.16 -16.21
N ILE A 175 -6.14 -10.75 -14.95
CA ILE A 175 -6.47 -11.60 -13.78
C ILE A 175 -7.95 -11.98 -13.77
N THR A 176 -8.84 -11.03 -14.08
CA THR A 176 -10.29 -11.29 -14.12
C THR A 176 -10.65 -12.23 -15.29
N PHE A 177 -10.11 -11.96 -16.47
CA PHE A 177 -10.29 -12.80 -17.66
C PHE A 177 -9.80 -14.24 -17.45
N GLY A 178 -8.56 -14.42 -16.94
CA GLY A 178 -7.97 -15.73 -16.68
C GLY A 178 -8.77 -16.56 -15.66
N ARG A 179 -9.36 -15.90 -14.63
CA ARG A 179 -10.26 -16.55 -13.67
C ARG A 179 -11.55 -17.04 -14.33
N LEU A 180 -12.20 -16.20 -15.14
CA LEU A 180 -13.42 -16.56 -15.87
C LEU A 180 -13.18 -17.72 -16.85
N TYR A 181 -12.08 -17.66 -17.62
CA TYR A 181 -11.68 -18.75 -18.51
C TYR A 181 -11.45 -20.06 -17.74
N SER A 182 -10.70 -20.02 -16.63
CA SER A 182 -10.40 -21.20 -15.81
C SER A 182 -11.66 -21.81 -15.20
N LEU A 183 -12.65 -20.99 -14.82
CA LEU A 183 -13.96 -21.45 -14.35
C LEU A 183 -14.73 -22.17 -15.46
N ILE A 184 -14.81 -21.59 -16.66
CA ILE A 184 -15.48 -22.19 -17.83
C ILE A 184 -14.82 -23.52 -18.21
N ALA A 185 -13.50 -23.57 -18.29
CA ALA A 185 -12.75 -24.80 -18.57
C ALA A 185 -13.01 -25.89 -17.53
N SER A 186 -13.03 -25.52 -16.24
CA SER A 186 -13.32 -26.44 -15.13
C SER A 186 -14.75 -26.97 -15.14
N ILE A 187 -15.74 -26.13 -15.47
CA ILE A 187 -17.14 -26.53 -15.64
C ILE A 187 -17.28 -27.51 -16.81
N ASN A 188 -16.67 -27.20 -17.97
CA ASN A 188 -16.76 -28.04 -19.17
C ASN A 188 -16.13 -29.43 -18.95
N HIS A 189 -14.96 -29.48 -18.30
CA HIS A 189 -14.27 -30.73 -18.00
C HIS A 189 -14.96 -31.53 -16.89
N GLY A 190 -15.31 -30.88 -15.76
CA GLY A 190 -15.91 -31.54 -14.60
C GLY A 190 -17.31 -32.12 -14.84
N ASN A 191 -18.05 -31.58 -15.83
CA ASN A 191 -19.34 -32.13 -16.28
C ASN A 191 -19.20 -33.03 -17.53
N ALA A 192 -17.97 -33.36 -17.96
CA ALA A 192 -17.67 -34.19 -19.13
C ALA A 192 -18.42 -33.75 -20.42
N ILE A 193 -18.60 -32.44 -20.63
CA ILE A 193 -19.43 -31.92 -21.72
C ILE A 193 -18.82 -32.30 -23.07
N ILE A 194 -19.54 -33.09 -23.85
CA ILE A 194 -19.05 -33.64 -25.12
C ILE A 194 -18.88 -32.51 -26.14
N SER A 195 -17.66 -32.38 -26.64
CA SER A 195 -17.31 -31.46 -27.72
C SER A 195 -18.06 -31.82 -29.01
N SER A 196 -18.64 -30.81 -29.68
CA SER A 196 -19.30 -30.99 -30.99
C SER A 196 -18.37 -31.56 -32.07
N PHE A 197 -17.05 -31.48 -31.87
CA PHE A 197 -16.04 -32.03 -32.77
C PHE A 197 -15.71 -33.52 -32.50
N GLY A 198 -16.27 -34.12 -31.43
CA GLY A 198 -15.96 -35.48 -30.98
C GLY A 198 -14.51 -35.64 -30.49
N SER A 199 -13.98 -34.58 -29.87
CA SER A 199 -12.55 -34.44 -29.56
C SER A 199 -12.17 -34.83 -28.13
N ASN A 200 -13.07 -34.71 -27.14
CA ASN A 200 -12.82 -35.12 -25.75
C ASN A 200 -13.47 -36.47 -25.40
N PHE A 201 -14.68 -36.72 -25.92
CA PHE A 201 -15.40 -37.97 -25.79
C PHE A 201 -16.04 -38.35 -27.13
N GLU A 202 -16.21 -39.65 -27.33
CA GLU A 202 -16.95 -40.21 -28.46
C GLU A 202 -18.01 -41.20 -27.97
N TYR A 203 -19.07 -41.37 -28.77
CA TYR A 203 -20.10 -42.38 -28.53
C TYR A 203 -19.62 -43.73 -29.06
N ILE A 204 -19.72 -44.77 -28.22
CA ILE A 204 -19.43 -46.14 -28.62
C ILE A 204 -20.74 -46.90 -28.88
N ALA A 205 -20.83 -47.55 -30.03
CA ALA A 205 -21.95 -48.42 -30.34
C ALA A 205 -21.73 -49.79 -29.64
N PRO A 206 -22.66 -50.27 -28.79
CA PRO A 206 -22.57 -51.63 -28.27
C PRO A 206 -22.80 -52.62 -29.42
N PHE A 207 -21.75 -53.38 -29.77
CA PHE A 207 -21.78 -54.31 -30.91
C PHE A 207 -22.86 -55.41 -30.79
N TYR A 208 -23.29 -55.73 -29.57
CA TYR A 208 -24.28 -56.75 -29.28
C TYR A 208 -25.22 -56.33 -28.13
N GLU A 209 -26.20 -55.46 -28.41
CA GLU A 209 -27.60 -55.65 -27.99
C GLU A 209 -28.51 -54.54 -28.53
N ARG A 210 -29.80 -54.83 -28.69
CA ARG A 210 -30.80 -53.83 -29.09
C ARG A 210 -31.38 -53.15 -27.84
N THR A 211 -31.68 -51.86 -27.95
CA THR A 211 -32.37 -51.04 -26.93
C THR A 211 -31.69 -50.93 -25.56
N PHE A 212 -30.57 -50.20 -25.50
CA PHE A 212 -30.16 -49.50 -24.28
C PHE A 212 -30.87 -48.14 -24.18
N ALA A 213 -31.18 -47.70 -22.94
CA ALA A 213 -31.81 -46.41 -22.67
C ALA A 213 -30.82 -45.22 -22.64
N TYR A 214 -29.54 -45.46 -22.90
CA TYR A 214 -28.46 -44.48 -22.94
C TYR A 214 -27.45 -44.85 -24.03
N THR A 215 -26.77 -43.85 -24.60
CA THR A 215 -25.63 -44.04 -25.50
C THR A 215 -24.33 -44.03 -24.69
N PRO A 216 -23.60 -45.15 -24.56
CA PRO A 216 -22.34 -45.16 -23.82
C PRO A 216 -21.26 -44.35 -24.56
N THR A 217 -20.34 -43.76 -23.79
CA THR A 217 -19.25 -42.92 -24.28
C THR A 217 -17.90 -43.36 -23.73
N GLN A 218 -16.84 -43.03 -24.44
CA GLN A 218 -15.46 -43.18 -23.96
C GLN A 218 -14.64 -41.91 -24.17
N ALA A 219 -13.64 -41.70 -23.33
CA ALA A 219 -12.74 -40.55 -23.43
C ALA A 219 -11.70 -40.75 -24.55
N ILE A 220 -11.46 -39.71 -25.34
CA ILE A 220 -10.41 -39.69 -26.36
C ILE A 220 -9.03 -39.64 -25.70
N THR A 221 -8.05 -40.28 -26.34
CA THR A 221 -6.64 -40.22 -25.94
C THR A 221 -5.79 -39.48 -26.99
N TYR A 222 -4.92 -38.60 -26.49
CA TYR A 222 -3.94 -37.84 -27.28
C TYR A 222 -2.54 -38.22 -26.78
N GLY A 223 -1.89 -39.12 -27.51
CA GLY A 223 -0.76 -39.87 -26.97
C GLY A 223 -1.21 -40.72 -25.78
N GLU A 224 -0.44 -40.67 -24.68
CA GLU A 224 -0.74 -41.37 -23.42
C GLU A 224 -1.74 -40.59 -22.53
N CYS A 225 -2.15 -39.39 -22.93
CA CYS A 225 -2.99 -38.51 -22.12
C CYS A 225 -4.48 -38.68 -22.47
N SER A 226 -5.32 -38.97 -21.47
CA SER A 226 -6.77 -39.18 -21.62
C SER A 226 -7.59 -37.94 -21.25
N CYS A 227 -8.53 -37.58 -22.12
CA CYS A 227 -9.43 -36.43 -21.95
C CYS A 227 -10.42 -36.55 -20.78
N GLY A 228 -10.62 -37.76 -20.26
CA GLY A 228 -11.41 -38.01 -19.05
C GLY A 228 -10.65 -37.76 -17.76
N LEU A 229 -9.32 -37.55 -17.82
CA LEU A 229 -8.45 -37.27 -16.68
C LEU A 229 -7.83 -35.87 -16.74
N TYR A 230 -7.54 -35.36 -17.94
CA TYR A 230 -6.89 -34.06 -18.13
C TYR A 230 -7.51 -33.32 -19.35
N PRO A 231 -7.96 -32.06 -19.21
CA PRO A 231 -8.58 -31.32 -20.31
C PRO A 231 -7.56 -30.76 -21.32
N ASN A 232 -6.28 -30.71 -20.93
CA ASN A 232 -5.19 -30.08 -21.66
C ASN A 232 -4.33 -31.08 -22.47
N CYS A 233 -4.77 -32.34 -22.65
CA CYS A 233 -4.06 -33.29 -23.52
C CYS A 233 -4.02 -32.76 -24.96
N THR A 234 -2.82 -32.70 -25.55
CA THR A 234 -2.61 -32.17 -26.91
C THR A 234 -1.52 -32.92 -27.65
N ILE A 235 -1.66 -33.02 -28.97
CA ILE A 235 -0.60 -33.37 -29.93
C ILE A 235 -0.42 -32.25 -30.96
N GLU A 236 0.67 -32.30 -31.73
CA GLU A 236 0.89 -31.40 -32.86
C GLU A 236 -0.27 -31.49 -33.88
N ALA A 237 -0.70 -30.33 -34.38
CA ALA A 237 -1.74 -30.25 -35.41
C ALA A 237 -1.21 -30.79 -36.73
N ASN A 238 -1.99 -31.64 -37.40
CA ASN A 238 -1.57 -32.32 -38.62
C ASN A 238 -2.69 -32.32 -39.67
N PHE A 239 -2.35 -32.05 -40.93
CA PHE A 239 -3.23 -32.34 -42.07
C PHE A 239 -2.94 -33.72 -42.63
N ILE A 240 -3.99 -34.45 -43.02
CA ILE A 240 -3.90 -35.83 -43.50
C ILE A 240 -4.33 -35.86 -44.98
N GLY A 241 -3.43 -36.29 -45.85
CA GLY A 241 -3.67 -36.41 -47.29
C GLY A 241 -4.72 -37.47 -47.63
N ARG A 242 -5.34 -37.38 -48.81
CA ARG A 242 -6.40 -38.30 -49.28
C ARG A 242 -6.01 -39.80 -49.31
N ASN A 243 -4.72 -40.11 -49.20
CA ASN A 243 -4.19 -41.48 -49.17
C ASN A 243 -3.91 -41.97 -47.74
N HIS A 244 -4.31 -41.22 -46.70
CA HIS A 244 -4.18 -41.50 -45.26
C HIS A 244 -2.74 -41.70 -44.72
N SER A 245 -1.75 -41.73 -45.62
CA SER A 245 -0.34 -42.05 -45.38
C SER A 245 0.60 -40.85 -45.53
N LYS A 246 0.10 -39.70 -46.01
CA LYS A 246 0.87 -38.44 -46.05
C LYS A 246 0.33 -37.49 -44.98
N ILE A 247 1.11 -37.34 -43.92
CA ILE A 247 0.84 -36.46 -42.78
C ILE A 247 1.71 -35.20 -42.95
N HIS A 248 1.12 -34.03 -42.71
CA HIS A 248 1.84 -32.74 -42.73
C HIS A 248 1.64 -32.02 -41.39
N PRO A 249 2.69 -31.87 -40.56
CA PRO A 249 2.61 -31.12 -39.31
C PRO A 249 2.50 -29.62 -39.56
N ILE A 250 1.78 -28.94 -38.68
CA ILE A 250 1.43 -27.51 -38.79
C ILE A 250 2.10 -26.77 -37.65
N LYS A 251 3.32 -26.29 -37.91
CA LYS A 251 4.27 -25.78 -36.92
C LYS A 251 3.63 -24.81 -35.91
N GLY A 252 3.77 -25.17 -34.63
CA GLY A 252 3.26 -24.38 -33.49
C GLY A 252 1.81 -24.64 -33.11
N LEU A 253 0.98 -25.10 -34.05
CA LEU A 253 -0.43 -25.41 -33.79
C LEU A 253 -0.57 -26.82 -33.19
N LYS A 254 -1.54 -26.99 -32.29
CA LYS A 254 -1.85 -28.23 -31.59
C LYS A 254 -3.34 -28.53 -31.63
N MET A 255 -3.69 -29.81 -31.55
CA MET A 255 -5.06 -30.31 -31.41
C MET A 255 -5.16 -31.23 -30.19
N GLY A 256 -6.35 -31.33 -29.60
CA GLY A 256 -6.52 -31.97 -28.29
C GLY A 256 -7.98 -32.02 -27.85
N CYS A 257 -8.19 -32.37 -26.58
CA CYS A 257 -9.52 -32.66 -26.01
C CYS A 257 -10.55 -31.57 -26.28
N ILE A 258 -10.20 -30.33 -25.98
CA ILE A 258 -11.08 -29.16 -26.13
C ILE A 258 -10.33 -28.15 -27.02
N PRO A 259 -10.92 -27.69 -28.15
CA PRO A 259 -10.24 -26.78 -29.07
C PRO A 259 -9.70 -25.51 -28.41
N SER A 260 -10.37 -24.98 -27.38
CA SER A 260 -9.90 -23.81 -26.63
C SER A 260 -8.61 -24.08 -25.84
N GLU A 261 -8.44 -25.27 -25.26
CA GLU A 261 -7.23 -25.64 -24.53
C GLU A 261 -6.10 -26.06 -25.49
N SER A 262 -6.42 -26.73 -26.60
CA SER A 262 -5.40 -27.05 -27.61
C SER A 262 -4.87 -25.83 -28.35
N PHE A 263 -5.74 -24.87 -28.66
CA PHE A 263 -5.29 -23.59 -29.21
C PHE A 263 -4.53 -22.76 -28.18
N ARG A 264 -4.97 -22.73 -26.91
CA ARG A 264 -4.24 -22.07 -25.80
C ARG A 264 -2.82 -22.64 -25.61
N ASN A 265 -2.65 -23.96 -25.76
CA ASN A 265 -1.35 -24.63 -25.76
C ASN A 265 -0.54 -24.46 -27.06
N SER A 266 -1.11 -23.87 -28.11
CA SER A 266 -0.42 -23.61 -29.39
C SER A 266 0.40 -22.31 -29.34
N THR A 267 1.32 -22.14 -30.29
CA THR A 267 1.96 -20.87 -30.64
C THR A 267 1.36 -20.31 -31.93
N LEU A 268 1.66 -19.05 -32.27
CA LEU A 268 1.21 -18.45 -33.53
C LEU A 268 2.18 -18.65 -34.71
N GLU A 269 3.20 -19.51 -34.57
CA GLU A 269 4.31 -19.69 -35.53
C GLU A 269 3.86 -19.84 -37.00
N CYS A 270 2.88 -20.71 -37.26
CA CYS A 270 2.36 -20.93 -38.61
C CYS A 270 1.83 -19.65 -39.28
N PHE A 271 1.28 -18.69 -38.53
CA PHE A 271 0.68 -17.47 -39.09
C PHE A 271 1.74 -16.42 -39.53
N TYR A 272 3.01 -16.65 -39.23
CA TYR A 272 4.14 -15.83 -39.68
C TYR A 272 4.92 -16.47 -40.84
N ASP A 273 4.71 -17.75 -41.11
CA ASP A 273 5.44 -18.54 -42.11
C ASP A 273 4.61 -18.65 -43.40
N GLU A 274 5.04 -18.02 -44.49
CA GLU A 274 4.29 -18.02 -45.76
C GLU A 274 4.06 -19.45 -46.30
N SER A 275 4.96 -20.40 -46.03
CA SER A 275 4.79 -21.79 -46.46
C SER A 275 3.73 -22.53 -45.62
N CYS A 276 3.65 -22.24 -44.32
CA CYS A 276 2.63 -22.81 -43.45
C CYS A 276 1.24 -22.20 -43.70
N VAL A 277 1.18 -20.89 -43.98
CA VAL A 277 -0.02 -20.19 -44.44
C VAL A 277 -0.53 -20.77 -45.77
N GLN A 278 0.35 -21.01 -46.74
CA GLN A 278 -0.01 -21.65 -48.02
C GLN A 278 -0.49 -23.09 -47.84
N LEU A 279 0.09 -23.86 -46.91
CA LEU A 279 -0.37 -25.20 -46.56
C LEU A 279 -1.84 -25.19 -46.06
N ILE A 280 -2.21 -24.20 -45.24
CA ILE A 280 -3.60 -24.00 -44.80
C ILE A 280 -4.52 -23.72 -45.99
N GLN A 281 -4.14 -22.83 -46.91
CA GLN A 281 -4.94 -22.54 -48.12
C GLN A 281 -5.16 -23.82 -48.95
N GLN A 282 -4.09 -24.59 -49.19
CA GLN A 282 -4.14 -25.82 -49.98
C GLN A 282 -5.09 -26.87 -49.38
N TYR A 283 -5.01 -27.09 -48.07
CA TYR A 283 -5.81 -28.13 -47.41
C TYR A 283 -7.28 -27.75 -47.18
N THR A 284 -7.61 -26.46 -47.23
CA THR A 284 -8.97 -25.93 -47.05
C THR A 284 -9.63 -25.45 -48.34
N ASN A 285 -8.97 -25.63 -49.49
CA ASN A 285 -9.38 -25.12 -50.81
C ASN A 285 -9.64 -23.60 -50.84
N TYR A 286 -9.02 -22.83 -49.95
CA TYR A 286 -9.29 -21.39 -49.81
C TYR A 286 -8.65 -20.59 -50.94
N THR A 287 -9.46 -19.84 -51.70
CA THR A 287 -9.05 -19.21 -52.97
C THR A 287 -8.37 -17.86 -52.83
N ASN A 288 -8.71 -17.05 -51.81
CA ASN A 288 -8.20 -15.69 -51.70
C ASN A 288 -6.79 -15.70 -51.07
N ARG A 289 -5.95 -14.69 -51.34
CA ARG A 289 -4.59 -14.65 -50.76
C ARG A 289 -4.65 -14.30 -49.28
N ILE A 290 -4.17 -15.20 -48.42
CA ILE A 290 -3.82 -14.86 -47.03
C ILE A 290 -2.52 -14.04 -47.02
N ILE A 291 -2.46 -13.05 -46.14
CA ILE A 291 -1.24 -12.29 -45.86
C ILE A 291 -0.67 -12.78 -44.52
N PRO A 292 0.53 -13.38 -44.49
CA PRO A 292 1.22 -13.72 -43.24
C PRO A 292 1.49 -12.48 -42.38
N LEU A 293 1.53 -12.68 -41.07
CA LEU A 293 1.84 -11.62 -40.09
C LEU A 293 3.32 -11.20 -40.16
N ASN A 294 3.62 -9.93 -39.85
CA ASN A 294 4.95 -9.34 -40.06
C ASN A 294 5.83 -9.40 -38.80
N ALA A 295 7.07 -9.91 -38.93
CA ALA A 295 8.01 -10.19 -37.85
C ALA A 295 8.50 -8.98 -37.02
N THR A 296 8.32 -7.75 -37.51
CA THR A 296 8.98 -6.55 -36.95
C THR A 296 8.35 -6.01 -35.66
N ASN A 297 9.19 -5.53 -34.74
CA ASN A 297 8.87 -4.70 -33.56
C ASN A 297 7.70 -5.21 -32.68
N ARG A 298 7.99 -6.21 -31.84
CA ARG A 298 7.03 -6.82 -30.90
C ARG A 298 7.58 -6.93 -29.49
N ARG A 299 6.66 -7.03 -28.52
CA ARG A 299 6.89 -7.46 -27.15
C ARG A 299 6.97 -9.00 -27.05
N PHE A 300 6.20 -9.71 -27.89
CA PHE A 300 6.12 -11.18 -27.87
C PHE A 300 6.94 -11.84 -28.97
N PHE A 301 7.51 -13.00 -28.66
CA PHE A 301 8.27 -13.80 -29.62
C PHE A 301 7.33 -14.60 -30.54
N ILE A 302 7.85 -15.03 -31.70
CA ILE A 302 7.08 -15.79 -32.70
C ILE A 302 6.54 -17.11 -32.11
N ASN A 303 7.32 -17.74 -31.21
CA ASN A 303 7.01 -18.97 -30.49
C ASN A 303 6.36 -18.74 -29.11
N THR A 304 5.89 -17.53 -28.79
CA THR A 304 5.06 -17.30 -27.60
C THR A 304 3.74 -18.05 -27.74
N SER A 305 3.28 -18.69 -26.67
CA SER A 305 2.03 -19.43 -26.65
C SER A 305 0.81 -18.51 -26.62
N VAL A 306 -0.32 -19.00 -27.13
CA VAL A 306 -1.61 -18.30 -27.02
C VAL A 306 -2.00 -18.11 -25.55
N ALA A 307 -1.63 -19.03 -24.65
CA ALA A 307 -1.79 -18.86 -23.20
C ALA A 307 -1.07 -17.62 -22.65
N GLU A 308 0.17 -17.36 -23.08
CA GLU A 308 0.93 -16.18 -22.66
C GLU A 308 0.35 -14.89 -23.27
N LEU A 309 -0.07 -14.91 -24.53
CA LEU A 309 -0.78 -13.78 -25.15
C LEU A 309 -2.11 -13.48 -24.43
N MET A 310 -2.86 -14.50 -24.01
CA MET A 310 -4.08 -14.37 -23.20
C MET A 310 -3.80 -13.76 -21.81
N ASN A 311 -2.68 -14.12 -21.17
CA ASN A 311 -2.29 -13.56 -19.86
C ASN A 311 -1.97 -12.06 -19.91
N ASP A 312 -1.74 -11.51 -21.10
CA ASP A 312 -1.50 -10.08 -21.36
C ASP A 312 -2.65 -9.41 -22.15
N LEU A 313 -3.78 -10.11 -22.34
CA LEU A 313 -4.91 -9.66 -23.18
C LEU A 313 -4.48 -9.17 -24.58
N PHE A 314 -3.49 -9.85 -25.16
CA PHE A 314 -2.89 -9.53 -26.45
C PHE A 314 -2.32 -8.09 -26.56
N VAL A 315 -2.00 -7.40 -25.46
CA VAL A 315 -1.45 -6.03 -25.52
C VAL A 315 0.06 -6.03 -25.70
N GLU A 316 0.53 -5.55 -26.85
CA GLU A 316 1.95 -5.35 -27.18
C GLU A 316 2.51 -4.13 -26.44
N GLU A 317 1.76 -3.02 -26.44
CA GLU A 317 2.26 -1.70 -26.05
C GLU A 317 1.12 -0.84 -25.47
N TRP A 318 1.44 -0.05 -24.46
CA TRP A 318 0.52 0.90 -23.81
C TRP A 318 1.06 2.32 -23.99
N SER A 319 0.33 3.19 -24.69
CA SER A 319 0.62 4.63 -24.72
C SER A 319 -0.05 5.32 -23.52
N LYS A 320 0.62 6.30 -22.92
CA LYS A 320 0.09 7.03 -21.76
C LYS A 320 0.64 8.46 -21.71
N THR A 321 -0.24 9.44 -21.87
CA THR A 321 0.09 10.87 -21.77
C THR A 321 -0.43 11.42 -20.45
N ILE A 322 0.44 12.07 -19.68
CA ILE A 322 0.10 12.66 -18.36
C ILE A 322 0.46 14.16 -18.38
N ASN A 323 -0.56 15.00 -18.21
CA ASN A 323 -0.46 16.46 -18.31
C ASN A 323 -0.59 17.14 -16.94
N TYR A 324 0.54 17.52 -16.36
CA TYR A 324 0.61 18.20 -15.06
C TYR A 324 -0.06 19.59 -15.04
N SER A 325 -0.10 20.30 -16.16
CA SER A 325 -0.76 21.62 -16.24
C SER A 325 -2.29 21.48 -16.11
N LEU A 326 -2.87 20.46 -16.76
CA LEU A 326 -4.30 20.15 -16.62
C LEU A 326 -4.64 19.62 -15.21
N TYR A 327 -3.74 18.89 -14.56
CA TYR A 327 -3.88 18.52 -13.15
C TYR A 327 -3.84 19.75 -12.22
N PHE A 328 -2.88 20.66 -12.41
CA PHE A 328 -2.79 21.92 -11.65
C PHE A 328 -4.08 22.74 -11.78
N ALA A 329 -4.57 22.93 -13.02
CA ALA A 329 -5.83 23.60 -13.29
C ALA A 329 -7.04 22.87 -12.68
N SER A 330 -7.00 21.54 -12.61
CA SER A 330 -8.06 20.71 -11.99
C SER A 330 -8.07 20.78 -10.46
N CYS A 331 -6.90 20.90 -9.82
CA CYS A 331 -6.74 21.13 -8.37
C CYS A 331 -7.19 22.55 -7.97
N PHE A 332 -6.89 23.54 -8.83
CA PHE A 332 -7.11 24.97 -8.63
C PHE A 332 -6.64 25.44 -7.24
N PRO A 333 -5.32 25.64 -7.04
CA PRO A 333 -4.77 25.91 -5.70
C PRO A 333 -5.37 27.16 -5.06
N SER A 334 -5.96 27.02 -3.88
CA SER A 334 -6.60 28.12 -3.14
C SER A 334 -5.56 28.98 -2.41
N LEU A 335 -4.63 28.30 -1.72
CA LEU A 335 -3.60 28.88 -0.88
C LEU A 335 -2.33 28.04 -0.99
N CYS A 336 -1.22 28.68 -1.35
CA CYS A 336 0.12 28.13 -1.20
C CYS A 336 0.86 28.84 -0.07
N SER A 337 1.72 28.14 0.65
CA SER A 337 2.54 28.72 1.70
C SER A 337 3.85 27.96 1.91
N TYR A 338 4.86 28.65 2.44
CA TYR A 338 6.07 28.01 2.94
C TYR A 338 6.52 28.62 4.26
N ASN A 339 7.14 27.79 5.09
CA ASN A 339 7.70 28.22 6.38
C ASN A 339 9.19 28.56 6.22
N TYR A 340 9.58 29.76 6.66
CA TYR A 340 10.98 30.17 6.75
C TYR A 340 11.35 30.52 8.20
N ILE A 341 12.65 30.48 8.50
CA ILE A 341 13.17 30.91 9.80
C ILE A 341 13.46 32.41 9.68
N GLU A 342 12.73 33.21 10.47
CA GLU A 342 12.93 34.66 10.50
C GLU A 342 14.33 34.99 11.07
N LYS A 343 14.91 36.12 10.66
CA LYS A 343 16.03 36.72 11.38
C LYS A 343 15.51 37.36 12.69
N ILE A 344 16.40 37.59 13.64
CA ILE A 344 16.04 38.00 15.01
C ILE A 344 15.15 39.26 15.00
N ASN A 345 13.89 39.12 15.39
CA ASN A 345 12.93 40.21 15.41
C ASN A 345 13.06 41.03 16.71
N LEU A 346 13.58 42.26 16.60
CA LEU A 346 13.82 43.14 17.74
C LEU A 346 12.53 43.56 18.46
N LEU A 347 11.44 43.75 17.73
CA LEU A 347 10.15 44.15 18.31
C LEU A 347 9.53 43.00 19.10
N TYR A 348 9.68 41.75 18.63
CA TYR A 348 9.32 40.56 19.39
C TYR A 348 10.14 40.43 20.69
N ILE A 349 11.46 40.66 20.65
CA ILE A 349 12.31 40.63 21.87
C ILE A 349 11.84 41.68 22.89
N VAL A 350 11.62 42.93 22.46
CA VAL A 350 11.21 44.02 23.37
C VAL A 350 9.84 43.74 23.98
N THR A 351 8.86 43.30 23.18
CA THR A 351 7.50 42.97 23.70
C THR A 351 7.51 41.78 24.66
N VAL A 352 8.28 40.73 24.38
CA VAL A 352 8.46 39.57 25.29
C VAL A 352 9.11 39.99 26.61
N LEU A 353 10.15 40.82 26.58
CA LEU A 353 10.82 41.32 27.78
C LEU A 353 9.88 42.17 28.65
N LEU A 354 9.14 43.10 28.04
CA LEU A 354 8.18 43.95 28.75
C LEU A 354 7.05 43.13 29.39
N ALA A 355 6.51 42.13 28.68
CA ALA A 355 5.47 41.24 29.20
C ALA A 355 5.96 40.42 30.41
N LEU A 356 7.18 39.89 30.35
CA LEU A 356 7.74 39.06 31.43
C LEU A 356 8.29 39.88 32.61
N GLN A 357 8.67 41.14 32.40
CA GLN A 357 9.16 42.05 33.45
C GLN A 357 8.16 42.20 34.61
N GLY A 358 6.86 42.28 34.31
CA GLY A 358 5.81 42.40 35.33
C GLY A 358 5.73 41.18 36.25
N GLY A 359 5.65 39.99 35.66
CA GLY A 359 5.64 38.72 36.41
C GLY A 359 6.91 38.51 37.23
N LEU A 360 8.07 38.78 36.64
CA LEU A 360 9.38 38.68 37.31
C LEU A 360 9.44 39.61 38.54
N ALA A 361 9.01 40.87 38.40
CA ALA A 361 9.02 41.83 39.50
C ALA A 361 8.08 41.42 40.66
N ILE A 362 6.91 40.85 40.37
CA ILE A 362 5.97 40.35 41.39
C ILE A 362 6.59 39.17 42.14
N VAL A 363 7.10 38.16 41.43
CA VAL A 363 7.69 36.95 42.04
C VAL A 363 8.91 37.29 42.89
N LEU A 364 9.81 38.17 42.41
CA LEU A 364 10.98 38.58 43.18
C LEU A 364 10.61 39.39 44.43
N LYS A 365 9.56 40.22 44.41
CA LYS A 365 9.07 40.95 45.61
C LYS A 365 8.64 39.99 46.73
N TRP A 366 8.05 38.84 46.39
CA TRP A 366 7.68 37.81 47.38
C TRP A 366 8.87 36.95 47.83
N ILE A 367 9.71 36.50 46.89
CA ILE A 367 10.79 35.54 47.18
C ILE A 367 11.99 36.18 47.89
N CYS A 368 12.41 37.39 47.52
CA CYS A 368 13.60 38.03 48.11
C CYS A 368 13.55 38.18 49.65
N PRO A 369 12.47 38.70 50.28
CA PRO A 369 12.41 38.79 51.74
C PRO A 369 12.37 37.41 52.42
N LEU A 370 11.85 36.38 51.76
CA LEU A 370 11.87 35.01 52.27
C LEU A 370 13.31 34.46 52.30
N ILE A 371 14.05 34.62 51.19
CA ILE A 371 15.46 34.21 51.09
C ILE A 371 16.34 34.94 52.10
N VAL A 372 16.19 36.27 52.25
CA VAL A 372 17.01 37.04 53.21
C VAL A 372 16.72 36.60 54.66
N ARG A 373 15.46 36.31 55.02
CA ARG A 373 15.11 35.75 56.34
C ARG A 373 15.72 34.36 56.56
N LEU A 374 15.72 33.49 55.55
CA LEU A 374 16.35 32.16 55.60
C LEU A 374 17.87 32.24 55.75
N LEU A 375 18.54 33.06 54.93
CA LEU A 375 19.98 33.29 55.00
C LEU A 375 20.40 33.87 56.35
N PHE A 376 19.60 34.79 56.93
CA PHE A 376 19.88 35.34 58.26
C PHE A 376 19.72 34.28 59.37
N LYS A 377 18.67 33.43 59.32
CA LYS A 377 18.53 32.28 60.24
C LYS A 377 19.73 31.33 60.14
N LEU A 378 20.15 30.99 58.92
CA LEU A 378 21.31 30.11 58.67
C LEU A 378 22.64 30.72 59.14
N TYR A 379 22.83 32.03 58.95
CA TYR A 379 23.99 32.75 59.46
C TYR A 379 24.03 32.74 61.01
N HIS A 380 22.89 33.03 61.66
CA HIS A 380 22.81 32.99 63.12
C HIS A 380 23.04 31.59 63.69
N TYR A 381 22.46 30.56 63.07
CA TYR A 381 22.67 29.16 63.46
C TYR A 381 24.14 28.74 63.34
N ARG A 382 24.80 29.10 62.22
CA ARG A 382 26.24 28.86 62.03
C ARG A 382 27.14 29.69 62.95
N LYS A 383 26.71 30.90 63.36
CA LYS A 383 27.44 31.71 64.34
C LYS A 383 27.37 31.10 65.73
N ASN A 384 26.19 30.68 66.20
CA ASN A 384 26.07 30.02 67.51
C ASN A 384 26.88 28.72 67.57
N ARG A 385 26.92 27.90 66.50
CA ARG A 385 27.79 26.70 66.44
C ARG A 385 29.30 27.00 66.46
N ARG A 386 29.75 28.24 66.28
CA ARG A 386 31.18 28.62 66.39
C ARG A 386 31.58 29.16 67.76
N ASN A 387 30.63 29.39 68.65
CA ASN A 387 30.88 29.80 70.04
C ASN A 387 30.88 28.60 71.01
N ILE A 388 30.88 27.36 70.49
CA ILE A 388 30.95 26.13 71.29
C ILE A 388 32.16 25.32 70.81
N ILE A 389 33.34 25.76 71.26
CA ILE A 389 34.53 24.98 71.64
C ILE A 389 35.52 26.01 72.19
N GLN A 390 35.53 26.14 73.52
CA GLN A 390 36.69 26.55 74.30
C GLN A 390 36.56 25.73 75.59
N PRO A 391 37.50 24.81 75.89
CA PRO A 391 37.39 23.98 77.08
C PRO A 391 37.58 24.84 78.33
N ASP A 392 36.66 24.73 79.27
CA ASP A 392 36.79 25.32 80.59
C ASP A 392 37.76 24.49 81.44
N CYS A 393 38.44 25.13 82.40
CA CYS A 393 39.46 24.49 83.22
C CYS A 393 39.37 24.96 84.68
N SER A 394 38.51 24.31 85.45
CA SER A 394 38.74 24.10 86.88
C SER A 394 37.92 22.92 87.40
N LEU A 395 38.60 21.95 88.01
CA LEU A 395 37.98 20.99 88.94
C LEU A 395 38.92 20.89 90.15
N GLN A 396 38.40 21.21 91.32
CA GLN A 396 39.15 21.04 92.57
C GLN A 396 39.10 19.56 93.00
N VAL A 397 40.24 19.01 93.40
CA VAL A 397 40.34 17.80 94.23
C VAL A 397 41.36 18.07 95.33
N THR A 398 41.08 17.60 96.54
CA THR A 398 41.75 18.02 97.77
C THR A 398 43.04 17.26 98.07
N THR A 399 44.03 18.01 98.56
CA THR A 399 45.14 17.66 99.47
C THR A 399 45.31 16.20 99.95
N ILE A 400 46.53 15.68 99.82
CA ILE A 400 47.23 14.92 100.88
C ILE A 400 48.67 15.49 100.99
N ASN A 401 49.19 15.65 102.21
CA ASN A 401 50.54 16.17 102.48
C ASN A 401 51.61 15.07 102.46
N VAL A 402 52.83 15.44 102.05
CA VAL A 402 54.10 15.03 102.68
C VAL A 402 55.03 16.24 102.70
N ASP A 403 55.78 16.44 103.78
CA ASP A 403 56.58 17.64 104.04
C ASP A 403 57.90 17.74 103.23
N ASN A 404 58.39 18.98 103.02
CA ASN A 404 59.55 19.48 103.79
C ASN A 404 59.92 20.96 103.52
N THR A 405 59.73 21.79 104.56
CA THR A 405 60.62 22.86 105.06
C THR A 405 61.28 23.92 104.15
N ASN A 406 61.08 25.20 104.54
CA ASN A 406 62.04 26.35 104.45
C ASN A 406 62.34 26.91 103.02
N ILE A 407 62.56 28.21 102.74
CA ILE A 407 62.56 29.51 103.47
C ILE A 407 62.53 30.64 102.38
N LEU A 408 62.10 31.91 102.53
CA LEU A 408 61.85 32.80 103.67
C LEU A 408 60.69 33.83 103.41
N ASN A 409 60.29 34.48 104.50
CA ASN A 409 59.51 35.73 104.68
C ASN A 409 60.13 37.04 104.06
N PRO A 410 59.47 38.23 104.13
CA PRO A 410 58.06 38.60 103.88
C PRO A 410 57.95 39.93 103.03
N PRO A 411 57.14 40.96 103.39
CA PRO A 411 55.74 41.30 103.01
C PRO A 411 55.70 42.51 102.02
N SER A 412 54.82 43.54 101.98
CA SER A 412 53.61 43.98 102.73
C SER A 412 52.76 45.03 101.96
N ASN A 413 51.44 44.84 101.94
CA ASN A 413 50.36 45.84 102.20
C ASN A 413 50.14 47.12 101.35
N SER A 414 48.96 47.71 101.60
CA SER A 414 48.48 49.09 101.35
C SER A 414 48.19 49.56 99.92
N GLU A 415 46.89 49.51 99.62
CA GLU A 415 46.05 50.53 98.96
C GLU A 415 46.68 51.90 98.61
N SER A 416 46.38 52.43 97.42
CA SER A 416 45.66 53.72 97.27
C SER A 416 45.26 54.07 95.81
N ASN A 417 44.30 54.99 95.71
CA ASN A 417 43.76 55.66 94.51
C ASN A 417 44.70 56.77 93.95
N PRO A 418 44.41 57.46 92.83
CA PRO A 418 43.61 57.11 91.63
C PRO A 418 44.24 57.58 90.27
N SER A 419 43.54 57.28 89.16
CA SER A 419 43.47 58.07 87.89
C SER A 419 44.74 58.40 87.07
N GLY A 420 44.81 57.94 85.81
CA GLY A 420 45.69 58.56 84.79
C GLY A 420 45.88 57.83 83.45
N ILE A 421 45.42 58.46 82.36
CA ILE A 421 46.02 58.48 80.99
C ILE A 421 46.08 57.18 80.13
N ILE A 422 45.18 57.15 79.13
CA ILE A 422 45.37 56.83 77.68
C ILE A 422 46.25 55.62 77.26
N SER A 423 45.63 54.71 76.50
CA SER A 423 46.25 54.16 75.28
C SER A 423 45.18 53.81 74.23
N GLU A 424 45.42 54.11 72.95
CA GLU A 424 44.53 53.74 71.85
C GLU A 424 44.79 52.32 71.34
N THR A 425 43.74 51.55 71.04
CA THR A 425 43.87 50.34 70.21
C THR A 425 42.79 50.30 69.12
N ASN A 426 43.24 50.23 67.87
CA ASN A 426 42.40 50.36 66.68
C ASN A 426 41.46 49.14 66.45
N ILE A 427 40.15 49.38 66.40
CA ILE A 427 39.15 48.34 66.12
C ILE A 427 39.08 48.06 64.61
N VAL A 428 39.87 47.09 64.14
CA VAL A 428 39.88 46.66 62.72
C VAL A 428 38.56 45.95 62.38
N SER A 429 37.83 46.48 61.40
CA SER A 429 36.44 46.09 61.12
C SER A 429 36.26 44.69 60.48
N PRO A 430 35.14 43.99 60.74
CA PRO A 430 34.85 42.66 60.17
C PRO A 430 34.34 42.69 58.71
N ILE A 431 34.62 43.75 57.95
CA ILE A 431 34.03 43.99 56.62
C ILE A 431 34.56 43.02 55.54
N ARG A 432 35.81 42.55 55.65
CA ARG A 432 36.51 41.80 54.58
C ARG A 432 35.92 40.42 54.24
N CYS A 433 35.18 39.76 55.14
CA CYS A 433 34.62 38.43 54.85
C CYS A 433 33.34 38.45 54.00
N SER A 434 32.46 39.44 54.16
CA SER A 434 31.17 39.45 53.45
C SER A 434 31.33 39.70 51.95
N PHE A 435 32.33 40.49 51.56
CA PHE A 435 32.59 40.79 50.15
C PHE A 435 33.04 39.54 49.38
N LYS A 436 33.85 38.66 49.98
CA LYS A 436 34.26 37.39 49.34
C LYS A 436 33.09 36.47 49.05
N VAL A 437 32.14 36.31 49.99
CA VAL A 437 30.95 35.46 49.78
C VAL A 437 30.04 36.03 48.69
N PHE A 438 29.88 37.35 48.65
CA PHE A 438 29.12 38.04 47.60
C PHE A 438 29.79 37.91 46.22
N LEU A 439 31.11 38.06 46.15
CA LEU A 439 31.91 37.86 44.94
C LEU A 439 31.82 36.41 44.43
N ILE A 440 31.86 35.42 45.32
CA ILE A 440 31.68 34.00 44.96
C ILE A 440 30.27 33.73 44.42
N PHE A 441 29.24 34.38 44.96
CA PHE A 441 27.88 34.27 44.41
C PHE A 441 27.77 34.87 42.99
N ILE A 442 28.39 36.03 42.76
CA ILE A 442 28.48 36.64 41.42
C ILE A 442 29.28 35.74 40.47
N LEU A 443 30.40 35.17 40.92
CA LEU A 443 31.22 34.25 40.11
C LEU A 443 30.43 32.98 39.73
N MET A 444 29.70 32.39 40.68
CA MET A 444 28.81 31.25 40.41
C MET A 444 27.71 31.59 39.41
N ILE A 445 27.10 32.78 39.52
CA ILE A 445 26.10 33.26 38.55
C ILE A 445 26.74 33.42 37.15
N ILE A 446 27.94 33.99 37.05
CA ILE A 446 28.68 34.13 35.79
C ILE A 446 29.02 32.76 35.20
N VAL A 447 29.45 31.78 36.02
CA VAL A 447 29.73 30.41 35.57
C VAL A 447 28.46 29.71 35.08
N VAL A 448 27.33 29.83 35.79
CA VAL A 448 26.04 29.25 35.36
C VAL A 448 25.56 29.91 34.06
N ILE A 449 25.68 31.24 33.92
CA ILE A 449 25.38 31.95 32.67
C ILE A 449 26.30 31.47 31.54
N GLY A 450 27.60 31.30 31.80
CA GLY A 450 28.57 30.76 30.84
C GLY A 450 28.22 29.35 30.39
N LEU A 451 27.80 28.47 31.31
CA LEU A 451 27.35 27.10 31.00
C LEU A 451 26.04 27.08 30.20
N ILE A 452 25.11 28.02 30.45
CA ILE A 452 23.89 28.18 29.65
C ILE A 452 24.24 28.65 28.22
N ILE A 453 25.14 29.64 28.08
CA ILE A 453 25.60 30.11 26.76
C ILE A 453 26.37 28.99 26.02
N PHE A 454 27.17 28.19 26.73
CA PHE A 454 27.94 27.08 26.17
C PHE A 454 27.06 25.91 25.73
N THR A 455 26.04 25.54 26.52
CA THR A 455 25.08 24.50 26.11
C THR A 455 24.21 24.96 24.93
N ILE A 456 23.84 26.24 24.86
CA ILE A 456 23.16 26.84 23.69
C ILE A 456 24.09 26.86 22.45
N SER A 457 25.39 27.11 22.59
CA SER A 457 26.32 27.13 21.46
C SER A 457 26.64 25.70 20.95
N LEU A 458 26.75 24.71 21.84
CA LEU A 458 26.80 23.29 21.49
C LEU A 458 25.52 22.84 20.74
N ALA A 459 24.34 23.20 21.25
CA ALA A 459 23.07 22.89 20.60
C ALA A 459 22.92 23.55 19.22
N ARG A 460 23.58 24.70 18.99
CA ARG A 460 23.68 25.34 17.66
C ARG A 460 24.62 24.56 16.72
N ARG A 461 25.76 24.07 17.19
CA ARG A 461 26.69 23.25 16.38
C ARG A 461 26.10 21.89 16.02
N ALA A 462 25.51 21.18 16.98
CA ALA A 462 24.89 19.86 16.75
C ALA A 462 23.73 19.89 15.74
N LYS A 463 23.11 21.06 15.49
CA LYS A 463 22.09 21.27 14.44
C LYS A 463 22.65 21.83 13.12
N SER A 464 23.97 21.86 12.95
CA SER A 464 24.65 22.28 11.71
C SER A 464 25.29 21.12 10.95
N GLU A 465 25.42 19.93 11.56
CA GLU A 465 26.09 18.76 10.97
C GLU A 465 25.12 17.62 10.60
N VAL A 466 23.81 17.79 10.87
CA VAL A 466 22.78 16.83 10.43
C VAL A 466 22.41 17.10 8.97
N MET A 467 23.26 16.64 8.05
CA MET A 467 22.77 16.15 6.77
C MET A 467 21.92 14.89 7.01
N PRO A 468 20.72 14.77 6.41
CA PRO A 468 20.04 13.48 6.35
C PRO A 468 20.75 12.61 5.31
N THR A 469 21.66 11.74 5.76
CA THR A 469 22.16 10.65 4.92
C THR A 469 21.00 9.72 4.57
N LEU A 470 20.88 9.39 3.29
CA LEU A 470 19.79 8.58 2.76
C LEU A 470 19.85 7.16 3.34
N SER A 471 18.81 6.74 4.07
CA SER A 471 18.64 5.36 4.52
C SER A 471 17.29 4.81 4.05
N SER A 472 17.35 4.03 2.96
CA SER A 472 16.21 3.43 2.28
C SER A 472 15.70 2.20 3.03
N THR A 473 15.02 2.41 4.16
CA THR A 473 14.38 1.32 4.92
C THR A 473 13.15 0.80 4.16
N SER A 474 13.36 -0.21 3.31
CA SER A 474 12.28 -0.89 2.59
C SER A 474 11.30 -1.56 3.56
N MET A 475 10.12 -0.97 3.71
CA MET A 475 9.05 -1.57 4.50
C MET A 475 8.24 -2.52 3.61
N LYS A 476 8.61 -3.80 3.58
CA LYS A 476 7.82 -4.85 2.92
C LYS A 476 6.47 -5.00 3.64
N VAL A 477 5.43 -4.39 3.07
CA VAL A 477 4.04 -4.58 3.54
C VAL A 477 3.46 -5.83 2.89
N SER A 478 3.53 -6.96 3.59
CA SER A 478 2.82 -8.18 3.23
C SER A 478 1.34 -8.05 3.58
N VAL A 479 0.51 -7.68 2.61
CA VAL A 479 -0.97 -7.70 2.77
C VAL A 479 -1.47 -9.13 2.56
N VAL A 480 -2.01 -9.72 3.63
CA VAL A 480 -2.87 -10.91 3.53
C VAL A 480 -4.28 -10.44 3.20
N THR A 481 -4.85 -10.91 2.09
CA THR A 481 -6.22 -10.60 1.68
C THR A 481 -7.21 -11.62 2.21
N ASP A 482 -7.72 -11.40 3.43
CA ASP A 482 -8.97 -12.01 3.86
C ASP A 482 -10.15 -11.29 3.20
N THR A 483 -11.12 -12.06 2.68
CA THR A 483 -12.20 -11.52 1.83
C THR A 483 -13.54 -11.63 2.54
N THR A 484 -14.05 -10.52 3.08
CA THR A 484 -15.40 -10.44 3.67
C THR A 484 -16.14 -9.20 3.17
N THR A 485 -17.21 -9.41 2.42
CA THR A 485 -18.13 -8.38 1.94
C THR A 485 -19.20 -8.01 2.99
N SER A 486 -19.26 -6.75 3.40
CA SER A 486 -20.51 -6.08 3.84
C SER A 486 -20.28 -4.57 4.08
N THR A 487 -21.35 -3.84 4.30
CA THR A 487 -21.45 -2.37 4.18
C THR A 487 -21.31 -1.58 5.49
N THR A 488 -21.20 -0.26 5.34
CA THR A 488 -21.52 0.81 6.32
C THR A 488 -20.68 0.91 7.61
N SER A 489 -19.87 1.98 7.66
CA SER A 489 -19.53 2.83 8.82
C SER A 489 -19.19 2.19 10.18
N ILE A 490 -18.04 2.56 10.76
CA ILE A 490 -17.98 3.21 12.11
C ILE A 490 -16.57 3.71 12.48
N THR A 491 -16.57 4.72 13.35
CA THR A 491 -15.50 5.29 14.18
C THR A 491 -14.35 4.35 14.60
N THR A 492 -13.12 4.85 14.56
CA THR A 492 -11.93 4.17 15.09
C THR A 492 -11.91 4.05 16.63
N ARG A 493 -11.61 2.85 17.13
CA ARG A 493 -11.03 2.61 18.46
C ARG A 493 -9.81 1.71 18.30
N TYR A 494 -8.76 1.97 19.08
CA TYR A 494 -7.54 1.17 19.11
C TYR A 494 -7.61 0.13 20.24
N THR A 495 -7.21 -1.10 19.94
CA THR A 495 -6.90 -2.12 20.96
C THR A 495 -5.69 -2.94 20.50
N THR A 496 -4.77 -3.25 21.41
CA THR A 496 -3.46 -3.81 21.09
C THR A 496 -3.51 -5.33 20.88
N LYS A 497 -2.67 -5.85 19.99
CA LYS A 497 -2.54 -7.28 19.68
C LYS A 497 -1.54 -7.97 20.61
N THR A 498 -1.87 -9.17 21.07
CA THR A 498 -0.92 -10.10 21.73
C THR A 498 -0.97 -11.43 20.99
N THR A 499 0.19 -12.01 20.69
CA THR A 499 0.32 -13.22 19.85
C THR A 499 0.86 -14.38 20.68
N THR A 500 0.24 -15.55 20.58
CA THR A 500 0.78 -16.82 21.09
C THR A 500 0.60 -17.91 20.05
N THR A 501 1.66 -18.71 19.85
CA THR A 501 1.75 -19.73 18.80
C THR A 501 1.60 -21.15 19.36
N THR A 502 0.59 -21.89 18.90
CA THR A 502 0.51 -23.34 19.07
C THR A 502 -0.11 -23.96 17.81
N THR A 503 0.53 -24.99 17.25
CA THR A 503 -0.06 -25.88 16.26
C THR A 503 -0.99 -26.90 16.93
N PRO A 504 -2.03 -27.35 16.22
CA PRO A 504 -2.29 -28.79 16.21
C PRO A 504 -2.64 -29.34 14.82
N VAL A 505 -2.40 -30.64 14.64
CA VAL A 505 -2.87 -31.44 13.49
C VAL A 505 -4.31 -31.93 13.78
N PRO A 506 -5.25 -31.83 12.83
CA PRO A 506 -6.52 -32.54 12.90
C PRO A 506 -6.47 -33.88 12.15
N THR A 507 -6.75 -34.97 12.84
CA THR A 507 -7.03 -36.29 12.25
C THR A 507 -8.43 -36.34 11.65
N CYS A 508 -8.60 -36.96 10.48
CA CYS A 508 -9.93 -37.16 9.88
C CYS A 508 -10.78 -38.16 10.70
N GLY A 509 -12.00 -37.76 11.06
CA GLY A 509 -13.02 -38.61 11.68
C GLY A 509 -14.35 -38.55 10.90
N PRO A 510 -15.20 -39.59 10.96
CA PRO A 510 -16.30 -39.76 10.01
C PRO A 510 -17.59 -39.04 10.42
N THR A 511 -17.69 -37.74 10.14
CA THR A 511 -18.96 -36.99 10.18
C THR A 511 -19.07 -36.01 9.02
N VAL A 512 -19.78 -36.42 7.95
CA VAL A 512 -20.23 -35.52 6.87
C VAL A 512 -21.75 -35.60 6.82
N CYS A 513 -22.42 -34.46 7.04
CA CYS A 513 -23.87 -34.38 6.93
C CYS A 513 -24.28 -34.18 5.46
N CYS A 514 -24.94 -35.16 4.87
CA CYS A 514 -25.63 -34.98 3.60
C CYS A 514 -26.90 -34.15 3.81
N SER A 515 -26.83 -32.83 3.56
CA SER A 515 -27.99 -31.93 3.60
C SER A 515 -28.74 -31.95 2.26
N ASP A 516 -29.23 -33.11 1.84
CA ASP A 516 -30.11 -33.26 0.67
C ASP A 516 -31.14 -34.37 0.92
N ALA A 517 -32.40 -34.13 0.56
CA ALA A 517 -33.56 -34.88 1.03
C ALA A 517 -33.74 -36.27 0.37
N ASN A 518 -32.95 -36.58 -0.66
CA ASN A 518 -33.20 -37.70 -1.56
C ASN A 518 -32.23 -38.90 -1.46
N CYS A 519 -31.04 -38.78 -0.85
CA CYS A 519 -30.19 -39.97 -0.65
C CYS A 519 -30.57 -40.72 0.64
N ARG A 520 -31.23 -41.89 0.49
CA ARG A 520 -31.74 -42.70 1.61
C ARG A 520 -30.87 -43.90 2.01
N ALA A 521 -29.82 -44.22 1.28
CA ALA A 521 -28.84 -45.24 1.65
C ALA A 521 -27.47 -44.98 0.99
N CYS A 522 -26.41 -45.09 1.79
CA CYS A 522 -25.04 -45.22 1.28
C CYS A 522 -24.66 -46.70 1.30
N VAL A 523 -24.13 -47.21 0.19
CA VAL A 523 -23.55 -48.56 0.11
C VAL A 523 -22.04 -48.45 0.02
N TYR A 524 -21.35 -49.26 0.82
CA TYR A 524 -19.89 -49.33 0.87
C TYR A 524 -19.39 -50.46 -0.03
N SER A 525 -18.42 -50.16 -0.91
CA SER A 525 -17.76 -51.17 -1.74
C SER A 525 -16.26 -50.84 -1.85
N GLY A 526 -15.42 -51.66 -1.23
CA GLY A 526 -13.96 -51.52 -1.26
C GLY A 526 -13.44 -50.24 -0.60
N THR A 527 -13.20 -49.21 -1.40
CA THR A 527 -12.58 -47.94 -0.96
C THR A 527 -13.47 -46.72 -1.17
N THR A 528 -14.70 -46.90 -1.67
CA THR A 528 -15.62 -45.81 -2.04
C THR A 528 -17.02 -46.03 -1.49
N TYR A 529 -17.69 -44.91 -1.18
CA TYR A 529 -19.11 -44.84 -0.86
C TYR A 529 -19.88 -44.33 -2.08
N TYR A 530 -21.05 -44.91 -2.33
CA TYR A 530 -21.94 -44.51 -3.42
C TYR A 530 -23.34 -44.20 -2.86
N CYS A 531 -23.90 -43.03 -3.20
CA CYS A 531 -25.35 -42.79 -3.09
C CYS A 531 -26.03 -43.48 -4.29
N ASN A 532 -26.98 -44.36 -4.04
CA ASN A 532 -27.65 -45.15 -5.07
C ASN A 532 -29.07 -44.63 -5.31
N SER A 533 -29.31 -43.97 -6.44
CA SER A 533 -30.62 -43.38 -6.80
C SER A 533 -31.46 -44.33 -7.68
N TYR A 534 -32.19 -45.24 -7.03
CA TYR A 534 -33.25 -46.00 -7.71
C TYR A 534 -34.48 -45.12 -7.99
N THR A 535 -34.70 -44.77 -9.25
CA THR A 535 -35.98 -44.23 -9.73
C THR A 535 -36.71 -45.27 -10.58
N SER A 536 -37.58 -46.05 -9.94
CA SER A 536 -38.59 -46.85 -10.65
C SER A 536 -39.49 -45.91 -11.46
N GLY A 537 -39.68 -46.18 -12.75
CA GLY A 537 -40.30 -45.24 -13.68
C GLY A 537 -41.76 -44.88 -13.36
N TYR A 538 -42.06 -43.58 -13.37
CA TYR A 538 -43.37 -43.03 -13.67
C TYR A 538 -43.19 -41.70 -14.40
N ASN A 539 -43.95 -41.47 -15.48
CA ASN A 539 -43.88 -40.21 -16.22
C ASN A 539 -44.53 -39.09 -15.39
N ILE A 540 -43.77 -38.02 -15.14
CA ILE A 540 -44.30 -36.76 -14.61
C ILE A 540 -43.81 -35.63 -15.52
N TYR A 541 -44.73 -35.06 -16.29
CA TYR A 541 -44.51 -33.77 -16.94
C TYR A 541 -44.69 -32.66 -15.89
N THR A 542 -43.59 -32.00 -15.49
CA THR A 542 -43.64 -30.74 -14.75
C THR A 542 -42.96 -29.63 -15.55
N SER A 543 -43.76 -28.81 -16.22
CA SER A 543 -43.34 -27.51 -16.72
C SER A 543 -43.06 -26.56 -15.55
N ALA A 544 -41.86 -25.98 -15.48
CA ALA A 544 -41.52 -24.92 -14.54
C ALA A 544 -40.96 -23.72 -15.32
N ASN A 545 -41.70 -22.61 -15.31
CA ASN A 545 -41.27 -21.33 -15.87
C ASN A 545 -40.69 -20.42 -14.77
N SER A 546 -39.88 -19.44 -15.19
CA SER A 546 -39.27 -18.37 -14.38
C SER A 546 -38.14 -18.82 -13.43
N CYS A 547 -37.16 -17.98 -13.08
CA CYS A 547 -36.99 -16.56 -13.41
C CYS A 547 -35.52 -16.20 -13.74
N ALA A 548 -35.29 -15.00 -14.29
CA ALA A 548 -34.03 -14.62 -14.94
C ALA A 548 -32.93 -14.09 -14.00
N ALA A 549 -31.69 -14.15 -14.48
CA ALA A 549 -30.59 -13.27 -14.11
C ALA A 549 -29.97 -12.71 -15.42
N ASN A 550 -29.50 -11.47 -15.39
CA ASN A 550 -29.16 -10.72 -16.61
C ASN A 550 -27.70 -10.89 -17.07
N ASP A 551 -27.50 -10.50 -18.34
CA ASP A 551 -26.24 -10.25 -19.06
C ASP A 551 -25.40 -11.47 -19.52
N LEU A 552 -25.03 -11.39 -20.82
CA LEU A 552 -24.00 -12.18 -21.51
C LEU A 552 -24.19 -13.71 -21.60
N SER A 553 -25.22 -14.14 -22.35
CA SER A 553 -25.31 -15.50 -22.90
C SER A 553 -25.75 -15.53 -24.38
N THR A 554 -24.83 -15.22 -25.30
CA THR A 554 -25.09 -15.30 -26.75
C THR A 554 -25.01 -16.76 -27.24
N ILE A 555 -26.09 -17.52 -27.02
CA ILE A 555 -26.22 -18.89 -27.55
C ILE A 555 -26.55 -18.79 -29.05
N PHE A 556 -25.58 -19.12 -29.90
CA PHE A 556 -25.77 -19.21 -31.34
C PHE A 556 -26.22 -20.63 -31.73
N CYS A 557 -27.50 -20.78 -32.06
CA CYS A 557 -27.98 -21.92 -32.85
C CYS A 557 -27.66 -21.65 -34.34
N ASP A 558 -27.22 -22.68 -35.06
CA ASP A 558 -26.86 -22.56 -36.48
C ASP A 558 -28.11 -22.46 -37.36
N TYR A 559 -28.12 -21.49 -38.29
CA TYR A 559 -29.33 -21.06 -39.01
C TYR A 559 -29.29 -21.53 -40.47
N ASN A 560 -29.40 -22.84 -40.71
CA ASN A 560 -29.52 -23.35 -42.08
C ASN A 560 -30.30 -24.67 -42.22
N THR A 561 -31.60 -24.63 -41.94
CA THR A 561 -32.57 -25.65 -42.36
C THR A 561 -33.65 -25.01 -43.24
N THR A 562 -33.53 -25.18 -44.55
CA THR A 562 -34.53 -24.77 -45.53
C THR A 562 -35.71 -25.75 -45.56
N CYS A 563 -36.79 -25.42 -44.86
CA CYS A 563 -38.04 -26.15 -44.98
C CYS A 563 -38.62 -26.01 -46.41
N GLY A 564 -38.87 -27.14 -47.07
CA GLY A 564 -39.40 -27.16 -48.44
C GLY A 564 -40.84 -26.63 -48.53
N SER A 565 -41.12 -25.85 -49.57
CA SER A 565 -42.43 -25.25 -49.83
C SER A 565 -43.43 -26.26 -50.40
N GLY A 566 -44.09 -27.02 -49.52
CA GLY A 566 -45.28 -27.79 -49.86
C GLY A 566 -46.48 -26.88 -50.15
N ALA A 567 -47.16 -27.09 -51.28
CA ALA A 567 -48.36 -26.32 -51.63
C ALA A 567 -49.60 -26.81 -50.85
N GLY A 568 -50.36 -25.89 -50.25
CA GLY A 568 -51.60 -26.19 -49.54
C GLY A 568 -52.50 -24.96 -49.38
N SER A 569 -53.77 -25.10 -49.77
CA SER A 569 -54.79 -24.03 -49.71
C SER A 569 -55.35 -23.83 -48.29
N PRO A 570 -55.95 -22.65 -47.98
CA PRO A 570 -56.16 -22.21 -46.59
C PRO A 570 -57.44 -22.75 -45.93
N GLY A 571 -57.43 -22.83 -44.58
CA GLY A 571 -58.58 -23.24 -43.77
C GLY A 571 -58.54 -22.77 -42.30
N LEU A 572 -59.18 -21.62 -42.06
CA LEU A 572 -59.90 -21.16 -40.85
C LEU A 572 -59.64 -21.81 -39.46
N GLY A 573 -59.38 -20.95 -38.44
CA GLY A 573 -59.54 -21.28 -37.01
C GLY A 573 -58.38 -20.79 -36.12
N SER A 574 -58.28 -19.49 -35.78
CA SER A 574 -58.92 -18.82 -34.63
C SER A 574 -58.50 -19.34 -33.24
N GLY A 575 -57.61 -18.63 -32.53
CA GLY A 575 -57.28 -18.90 -31.12
C GLY A 575 -56.12 -18.07 -30.58
N ASN A 576 -56.34 -17.39 -29.46
CA ASN A 576 -55.37 -16.59 -28.68
C ASN A 576 -54.14 -17.44 -28.25
N GLY A 577 -52.96 -16.89 -27.96
CA GLY A 577 -52.53 -15.50 -27.83
C GLY A 577 -51.55 -15.33 -26.65
N CYS A 578 -50.62 -14.38 -26.75
CA CYS A 578 -49.35 -14.28 -25.99
C CYS A 578 -48.30 -15.31 -26.43
#